data_AF-A0A0Q9LSX2-F1
#
_entry.id   AF-A0A0Q9LSX2-F1
#
_cell.length_a   1.000
_cell.length_b   1.000
_cell.length_c   1.000
_cell.angle_alpha   90.00
_cell.angle_beta   90.00
_cell.angle_gamma   90.00
#
_symmetry.space_group_name_H-M   'P 1'
#
loop_
_entity.id
_entity.type
_entity.pdbx_description
1 polymer ?
#
loop_
_entity_poly.entity_id
_entity_poly.type
_entity_poly.pdbx_seq_one_letter_code
_entity_poly.pdbx_strand_id
1 'polypeptide(L)'
;MTAPRLGWWWVAAPVLLVGIIAFQLGHVRFAGFTLAAGLGFAAVLRLVLPNALSGGLVVRSRLVDVFTMAVFGLVLAVITYSLDLHPRR
;
A
#
# COMPACT_ATOMS: atom_id res chain seq x y z
N MET A 1 -10.69 -28.79 8.94
CA MET A 1 -10.63 -27.32 8.93
C MET A 1 -9.52 -26.92 7.97
N THR A 2 -9.85 -26.50 6.75
CA THR A 2 -8.84 -26.04 5.77
C THR A 2 -8.32 -24.68 6.23
N ALA A 3 -7.01 -24.56 6.41
CA ALA A 3 -6.39 -23.28 6.79
C ALA A 3 -6.82 -22.19 5.79
N PRO A 4 -7.19 -20.97 6.26
CA PRO A 4 -7.47 -19.86 5.38
C PRO A 4 -6.26 -19.66 4.47
N ARG A 5 -6.44 -19.86 3.16
CA ARG A 5 -5.36 -19.70 2.20
C ARG A 5 -4.94 -18.24 2.28
N LEU A 6 -3.73 -18.02 2.76
CA LEU A 6 -3.07 -16.72 2.78
C LEU A 6 -3.04 -16.20 1.34
N GLY A 7 -4.00 -15.34 1.01
CA GLY A 7 -4.12 -14.78 -0.34
C GLY A 7 -2.91 -13.90 -0.66
N TRP A 8 -2.86 -13.41 -1.91
CA TRP A 8 -1.75 -12.60 -2.42
C TRP A 8 -1.54 -11.25 -1.71
N TRP A 9 -2.40 -10.88 -0.76
CA TRP A 9 -2.21 -9.72 0.11
C TRP A 9 -0.88 -9.77 0.89
N TRP A 10 -0.31 -10.96 1.12
CA TRP A 10 1.00 -11.14 1.74
C TRP A 10 2.19 -10.63 0.93
N VAL A 11 2.01 -10.28 -0.35
CA VAL A 11 3.08 -9.63 -1.12
C VAL A 11 3.05 -8.12 -0.92
N ALA A 12 1.87 -7.53 -0.72
CA ALA A 12 1.73 -6.09 -0.46
C ALA A 12 2.08 -5.72 0.99
N ALA A 13 1.75 -6.57 1.96
CA ALA A 13 1.98 -6.29 3.38
C ALA A 13 3.47 -6.05 3.75
N PRO A 14 4.45 -6.82 3.25
CA PRO A 14 5.87 -6.57 3.50
C PRO A 14 6.33 -5.21 2.96
N VAL A 15 5.82 -4.79 1.80
CA VAL A 15 6.17 -3.48 1.21
C VAL A 15 5.71 -2.35 2.14
N LEU A 16 4.48 -2.44 2.62
CA LEU A 16 3.95 -1.47 3.59
C LEU A 16 4.75 -1.49 4.90
N LEU A 17 5.12 -2.68 5.38
CA LEU A 17 5.92 -2.83 6.60
C LEU A 17 7.32 -2.20 6.45
N VAL A 18 7.98 -2.37 5.30
CA VAL A 18 9.26 -1.70 4.99
C VAL A 18 9.10 -0.17 5.05
N GLY A 19 8.01 0.36 4.50
CA GLY A 19 7.70 1.78 4.58
C GLY A 19 7.53 2.28 6.01
N ILE A 20 6.82 1.53 6.86
CA ILE A 20 6.65 1.85 8.30
C ILE A 20 8.01 1.85 9.01
N ILE A 21 8.84 0.82 8.80
CA ILE A 21 10.16 0.72 9.41
C ILE A 21 11.04 1.90 8.98
N ALA A 22 11.07 2.23 7.68
CA ALA A 22 11.81 3.37 7.17
C ALA A 22 11.37 4.69 7.81
N PHE A 23 10.07 4.86 8.06
CA PHE A 23 9.54 6.05 8.73
C PHE A 23 10.09 6.17 10.15
N GLN A 24 10.09 5.07 10.90
CA GLN A 24 10.63 5.02 12.27
C GLN A 24 12.13 5.34 12.32
N LEU A 25 12.87 5.02 11.26
CA LEU A 25 14.30 5.32 11.12
C LEU A 25 14.56 6.77 10.67
N GLY A 26 13.52 7.59 10.49
CA GLY A 26 13.64 8.99 10.07
C GLY A 26 13.78 9.21 8.56
N HIS A 27 13.68 8.14 7.75
CA HIS A 27 13.74 8.24 6.29
C HIS A 27 12.36 8.58 5.69
N VAL A 28 11.82 9.75 6.04
CA VAL A 28 10.44 10.15 5.75
C VAL A 28 10.09 10.09 4.25
N ARG A 29 10.97 10.60 3.37
CA ARG A 29 10.72 10.58 1.91
C ARG A 29 10.71 9.15 1.35
N PHE A 30 11.68 8.33 1.74
CA PHE A 30 11.73 6.93 1.30
C PHE A 30 10.50 6.18 1.80
N ALA A 31 10.18 6.31 3.09
CA ALA A 31 8.99 5.73 3.70
C ALA A 31 7.70 6.09 2.96
N GLY A 32 7.48 7.38 2.68
CA GLY A 32 6.29 7.86 1.99
C GLY A 32 6.13 7.26 0.59
N PHE A 33 7.21 7.21 -0.20
CA PHE A 33 7.17 6.58 -1.53
C PHE A 33 7.01 5.06 -1.46
N THR A 34 7.63 4.38 -0.49
CA THR A 34 7.46 2.94 -0.29
C THR A 34 6.02 2.59 0.08
N LEU A 35 5.40 3.36 0.97
CA LEU A 35 3.99 3.19 1.33
C LEU A 35 3.06 3.46 0.15
N ALA A 36 3.31 4.52 -0.62
CA ALA A 36 2.55 4.84 -1.82
C ALA A 36 2.64 3.71 -2.87
N ALA A 37 3.85 3.18 -3.09
CA ALA A 37 4.08 2.04 -3.97
C ALA A 37 3.37 0.77 -3.46
N GLY A 38 3.40 0.50 -2.15
CA GLY A 38 2.70 -0.64 -1.55
C GLY A 38 1.18 -0.58 -1.76
N LEU A 39 0.58 0.61 -1.62
CA LEU A 39 -0.85 0.84 -1.90
C LEU A 39 -1.18 0.68 -3.39
N GLY A 40 -0.36 1.26 -4.28
CA GLY A 40 -0.52 1.08 -5.73
C GLY A 40 -0.40 -0.38 -6.14
N PHE A 41 0.56 -1.11 -5.57
CA PHE A 41 0.75 -2.53 -5.82
C PHE A 41 -0.44 -3.35 -5.32
N ALA A 42 -0.98 -3.05 -4.13
CA ALA A 42 -2.20 -3.68 -3.63
C ALA A 42 -3.42 -3.43 -4.55
N ALA A 43 -3.55 -2.21 -5.09
CA ALA A 43 -4.58 -1.87 -6.06
C ALA A 43 -4.46 -2.71 -7.34
N VAL A 44 -3.24 -2.86 -7.88
CA VAL A 44 -2.98 -3.70 -9.06
C VAL A 44 -3.29 -5.16 -8.78
N LEU A 45 -2.84 -5.71 -7.64
CA LEU A 45 -3.18 -7.07 -7.23
C LEU A 45 -4.69 -7.27 -7.16
N ARG A 46 -5.43 -6.32 -6.58
CA ARG A 46 -6.88 -6.41 -6.47
C ARG A 46 -7.60 -6.32 -7.83
N LEU A 47 -7.04 -5.57 -8.78
CA LEU A 47 -7.57 -5.43 -10.12
C LEU A 47 -7.41 -6.72 -10.94
N VAL A 48 -6.24 -7.35 -10.85
CA VAL A 48 -5.87 -8.52 -11.68
C VAL A 48 -6.32 -9.84 -11.06
N LEU A 49 -6.29 -9.98 -9.73
CA LEU A 49 -6.58 -11.26 -9.08
C LEU A 49 -8.09 -11.56 -8.99
N PRO A 50 -8.49 -12.81 -9.28
CA PRO A 50 -9.82 -13.31 -8.95
C PRO A 50 -10.10 -13.23 -7.44
N ASN A 51 -11.37 -13.01 -7.07
CA ASN A 51 -11.77 -12.86 -5.66
C ASN A 51 -11.35 -14.06 -4.79
N ALA A 52 -11.29 -15.26 -5.36
CA ALA A 52 -10.85 -16.48 -4.67
C ALA A 52 -9.37 -16.46 -4.23
N LEU A 53 -8.54 -15.64 -4.86
CA LEU A 53 -7.09 -15.53 -4.61
C LEU A 53 -6.71 -14.26 -3.84
N SER A 54 -7.63 -13.29 -3.74
CA SER A 54 -7.38 -12.00 -3.08
C SER A 54 -7.36 -12.11 -1.54
N GLY A 55 -7.96 -13.17 -0.96
CA GLY A 55 -8.01 -13.36 0.49
C GLY A 55 -8.72 -12.19 1.19
N GLY A 56 -8.08 -11.59 2.21
CA GLY A 56 -8.63 -10.47 2.99
C GLY A 56 -8.76 -9.12 2.25
N LEU A 57 -8.37 -9.06 0.97
CA LEU A 57 -8.54 -7.87 0.13
C LEU A 57 -9.99 -7.72 -0.42
N VAL A 58 -10.90 -8.66 -0.12
CA VAL A 58 -12.30 -8.61 -0.56
C VAL A 58 -13.17 -8.12 0.59
N VAL A 59 -13.54 -6.83 0.58
CA VAL A 59 -14.38 -6.25 1.64
C VAL A 59 -15.79 -5.94 1.14
N ARG A 60 -15.93 -5.26 -0.02
CA ARG A 60 -17.25 -4.83 -0.53
C ARG A 60 -17.42 -4.98 -2.04
N SER A 61 -16.59 -4.28 -2.83
CA SER A 61 -16.58 -4.39 -4.30
C SER A 61 -15.17 -4.18 -4.84
N ARG A 62 -14.81 -4.90 -5.90
CA ARG A 62 -13.47 -4.81 -6.50
C ARG A 62 -13.09 -3.39 -6.90
N LEU A 63 -14.04 -2.65 -7.49
CA LEU A 63 -13.77 -1.29 -7.96
C LEU A 63 -13.54 -0.32 -6.80
N VAL A 64 -14.34 -0.40 -5.73
CA VAL A 64 -14.13 0.45 -4.54
C VAL A 64 -12.78 0.13 -3.89
N ASP A 65 -12.45 -1.15 -3.71
CA ASP A 65 -11.17 -1.56 -3.11
C ASP A 65 -9.98 -1.00 -3.92
N VAL A 66 -9.99 -1.19 -5.24
CA VAL A 66 -8.94 -0.67 -6.16
C VAL A 66 -8.86 0.84 -6.12
N PHE A 67 -10.01 1.53 -6.23
CA PHE A 67 -10.04 2.98 -6.29
C PHE A 67 -9.55 3.60 -4.97
N THR A 68 -9.98 3.06 -3.83
CA THR A 68 -9.52 3.52 -2.51
C THR A 68 -8.01 3.35 -2.36
N MET A 69 -7.46 2.17 -2.70
CA MET A 69 -6.01 1.93 -2.61
C MET A 69 -5.22 2.83 -3.58
N ALA A 70 -5.69 3.00 -4.81
CA ALA A 70 -5.03 3.84 -5.81
C ALA A 70 -5.06 5.33 -5.41
N VAL A 71 -6.20 5.83 -4.94
CA VAL A 71 -6.34 7.22 -4.49
C VAL A 71 -5.45 7.47 -3.27
N PHE A 72 -5.46 6.60 -2.26
CA PHE A 72 -4.58 6.78 -1.11
C PHE A 72 -3.09 6.71 -1.50
N GLY A 73 -2.71 5.78 -2.38
CA GLY A 73 -1.34 5.70 -2.89
C GLY A 73 -0.91 6.99 -3.59
N LEU A 74 -1.78 7.53 -4.47
CA LEU A 74 -1.54 8.78 -5.18
C LEU A 74 -1.43 9.97 -4.24
N VAL A 75 -2.39 10.14 -3.32
CA VAL A 75 -2.40 11.22 -2.33
C VAL A 75 -1.13 11.17 -1.49
N LEU A 76 -0.73 9.98 -1.04
CA LEU A 76 0.49 9.83 -0.25
C LEU A 76 1.74 10.17 -1.04
N ALA A 77 1.82 9.80 -2.32
CA ALA A 77 2.91 10.19 -3.21
C ALA A 77 2.99 11.72 -3.38
N VAL A 78 1.84 12.39 -3.58
CA VAL A 78 1.77 13.85 -3.70
C VAL A 78 2.22 14.55 -2.41
N ILE A 79 1.74 14.10 -1.26
CA ILE A 79 2.16 14.64 0.05
C ILE A 79 3.66 14.43 0.24
N THR A 80 4.16 13.22 -0.02
CA THR A 80 5.58 12.87 0.13
C THR A 80 6.47 13.71 -0.78
N TYR A 81 6.02 13.95 -2.01
CA TYR A 81 6.72 14.81 -2.95
C TYR A 81 6.73 16.28 -2.50
N SER A 82 5.66 16.73 -1.86
CA SER A 82 5.49 18.12 -1.41
C SER A 82 6.19 18.41 -0.07
N LEU A 83 6.66 17.38 0.64
CA LEU A 83 7.35 17.53 1.92
C LEU A 83 8.73 18.18 1.71
N ASP A 84 8.86 19.40 2.20
CA ASP A 84 10.16 20.04 2.39
C ASP A 84 10.80 19.55 3.69
N LEU A 85 11.84 18.73 3.56
CA LEU A 85 12.60 18.19 4.69
C LEU A 85 13.85 19.02 5.00
N HIS A 86 14.03 20.20 4.38
CA HIS A 86 15.13 21.08 4.77
C HIS A 86 14.85 21.74 6.12
N PRO A 87 15.84 21.77 7.04
CA PRO A 87 15.77 22.60 8.21
C PRO A 87 15.64 24.07 7.78
N ARG A 88 14.52 24.72 8.11
CA ARG A 88 14.41 26.18 7.99
C ARG A 88 15.37 26.78 9.01
N ARG A 89 16.41 27.44 8.51
CA ARG A 89 17.38 28.19 9.33
C ARG A 89 16.77 29.49 9.83
#